data_AF-A0A6N8JH99-F1
#
_entry.id   AF-A0A6N8JH99-F1
#
_cell.length_a   1.000
_cell.length_b   1.000
_cell.length_c   1.000
_cell.angle_alpha   90.00
_cell.angle_beta   90.00
_cell.angle_gamma   90.00
#
_symmetry.space_group_name_H-M   'P 1'
#
loop_
_entity.id
_entity.type
_entity.pdbx_description
1 polymer ?
#
loop_
_entity_poly.entity_id
_entity_poly.type
_entity_poly.pdbx_seq_one_letter_code
_entity_poly.pdbx_strand_id
1 'polypeptide(L)'
;MKTTLFLRTLGMSFLSLSLIISSCVKQQNSKEIVPDKKGNAAEGAADVAIMATATIDANTVQQTIQGFGGMSVPIWIGDLTADQRTKAFSAGSGIGMSILRVMVPTTSSQFAAEKPTIDAAKSYGAKVIATAWNAPSSMMDGLYLRASAWGDYAAHLSAYTQAVGGVYALSPWNEPNYMASGWMHASATEIADFVAAQGNNCGAPIMCPEPFNMDQTFINTYLSNATAKSKTLFVSGHIYGKTPYNLGNIGKSVWMTEHYTNSSISGNDWPNAMNAAKEIHDCMTAGWAAYVWWYIRRSYGPIDENSNITKVGYVMAHFARYVRPGYTKIACPGNPTTGVYTSAYKSGSKIVIVAINTNAAVTYQPFTISGITVNSFNRYVTTSSSNMDSSSLGISNNAFGINLPASSITTLVSN
;
A
#
# COMPACT_ATOMS: atom_id res chain seq x y z
N MET A 1 -2.23 57.16 34.62
CA MET A 1 -1.50 56.85 35.87
C MET A 1 -1.34 55.34 35.94
N LYS A 2 -0.09 54.85 35.84
CA LYS A 2 0.46 53.50 36.14
C LYS A 2 -0.09 52.25 35.42
N THR A 3 0.69 51.88 34.41
CA THR A 3 1.15 50.54 33.96
C THR A 3 1.26 49.44 35.02
N THR A 4 0.98 48.19 34.66
CA THR A 4 1.93 47.07 34.85
C THR A 4 1.68 45.89 33.90
N LEU A 5 2.79 45.40 33.35
CA LEU A 5 2.99 44.35 32.35
C LEU A 5 3.43 43.06 33.09
N PHE A 6 2.86 41.90 32.76
CA PHE A 6 3.34 40.61 33.26
C PHE A 6 4.25 39.94 32.21
N LEU A 7 5.55 39.90 32.52
CA LEU A 7 6.56 39.11 31.82
C LEU A 7 6.58 37.69 32.40
N ARG A 8 6.52 36.66 31.55
CA ARG A 8 6.80 35.27 31.92
C ARG A 8 8.27 34.95 31.68
N THR A 9 8.85 34.30 32.67
CA THR A 9 10.26 33.97 32.86
C THR A 9 10.77 32.94 31.84
N LEU A 10 11.94 33.23 31.27
CA LEU A 10 12.75 32.34 30.43
C LEU A 10 13.73 31.57 31.34
N GLY A 11 13.78 30.24 31.22
CA GLY A 11 14.74 29.39 31.92
C GLY A 11 15.49 28.52 30.92
N MET A 12 16.58 29.04 30.36
CA MET A 12 17.58 28.30 29.58
C MET A 12 18.56 27.60 30.53
N SER A 13 18.83 26.32 30.30
CA SER A 13 19.89 25.57 30.97
C SER A 13 21.09 25.41 30.03
N PHE A 14 22.24 25.91 30.45
CA PHE A 14 23.57 25.72 29.86
C PHE A 14 24.31 24.66 30.66
N LEU A 15 24.93 23.67 29.98
CA LEU A 15 26.09 22.88 30.45
C LEU A 15 26.63 22.16 29.20
N SER A 16 27.70 22.61 28.53
CA SER A 16 29.13 22.61 28.85
C SER A 16 29.87 21.64 27.91
N LEU A 17 30.71 22.23 27.05
CA LEU A 17 31.55 21.65 26.01
C LEU A 17 32.83 21.07 26.65
N SER A 18 33.31 19.91 26.20
CA SER A 18 34.70 19.48 26.39
C SER A 18 35.16 18.56 25.26
N LEU A 19 36.08 19.08 24.44
CA LEU A 19 36.92 18.36 23.49
C LEU A 19 38.14 17.78 24.24
N ILE A 20 38.56 16.55 23.90
CA ILE A 20 39.95 16.09 24.06
C ILE A 20 40.36 15.30 22.81
N ILE A 21 41.48 15.69 22.19
CA ILE A 21 42.16 15.01 21.09
C ILE A 21 43.54 14.51 21.59
N SER A 22 43.87 13.27 21.19
CA SER A 22 45.19 12.61 21.01
C SER A 22 46.23 12.51 22.14
N SER A 23 46.74 11.29 22.36
CA SER A 23 48.04 10.85 21.79
C SER A 23 48.44 9.42 22.20
N CYS A 24 49.22 8.77 21.32
CA CYS A 24 49.78 7.41 21.32
C CYS A 24 50.66 7.05 22.52
N VAL A 25 50.72 5.75 22.90
CA VAL A 25 51.98 4.99 23.10
C VAL A 25 51.78 3.49 22.76
N LYS A 26 52.86 2.95 22.19
CA LYS A 26 53.16 1.65 21.59
C LYS A 26 53.38 0.55 22.65
N GLN A 27 52.96 -0.69 22.38
CA GLN A 27 53.65 -1.86 22.94
C GLN A 27 53.70 -3.01 21.93
N GLN A 28 54.92 -3.34 21.53
CA GLN A 28 55.26 -4.51 20.73
C GLN A 28 55.21 -5.75 21.61
N ASN A 29 54.72 -6.86 21.06
CA ASN A 29 55.24 -8.17 21.42
C ASN A 29 55.43 -9.00 20.16
N SER A 30 56.65 -9.51 20.05
CA SER A 30 57.26 -10.25 18.95
C SER A 30 56.77 -11.70 18.91
N LYS A 31 56.69 -12.26 17.70
CA LYS A 31 57.21 -13.61 17.39
C LYS A 31 57.28 -13.85 15.87
N GLU A 32 58.53 -14.10 15.46
CA GLU A 32 59.08 -14.81 14.29
C GLU A 32 58.21 -15.05 13.05
N ILE A 33 58.72 -14.54 11.93
CA ILE A 33 58.35 -14.94 10.57
C ILE A 33 59.41 -15.95 10.09
N VAL A 34 58.98 -17.19 9.80
CA VAL A 34 59.69 -18.15 8.95
C VAL A 34 58.89 -18.25 7.64
N PRO A 35 59.52 -18.19 6.46
CA PRO A 35 58.78 -18.19 5.21
C PRO A 35 58.46 -19.62 4.80
N ASP A 36 57.21 -19.89 4.39
CA ASP A 36 56.97 -21.04 3.54
C ASP A 36 56.10 -20.67 2.33
N LYS A 37 56.64 -21.04 1.17
CA LYS A 37 56.02 -20.90 -0.15
C LYS A 37 55.10 -22.09 -0.36
N LYS A 38 53.84 -21.83 -0.69
CA LYS A 38 52.95 -22.59 -1.60
C LYS A 38 51.61 -21.86 -1.55
N GLY A 39 51.19 -21.14 -2.59
CA GLY A 39 50.75 -21.76 -3.83
C GLY A 39 49.33 -22.28 -3.64
N ASN A 40 48.34 -21.39 -3.73
CA ASN A 40 47.01 -21.70 -4.27
C ASN A 40 46.22 -20.41 -4.47
N ALA A 41 45.94 -20.11 -5.74
CA ALA A 41 44.94 -19.15 -6.13
C ALA A 41 43.57 -19.70 -5.72
N ALA A 42 42.92 -19.06 -4.76
CA ALA A 42 41.48 -19.19 -4.58
C ALA A 42 40.83 -18.02 -5.31
N GLU A 43 40.40 -18.28 -6.55
CA GLU A 43 39.35 -17.49 -7.18
C GLU A 43 38.17 -17.46 -6.22
N GLY A 44 37.78 -16.26 -5.78
CA GLY A 44 36.49 -16.08 -5.14
C GLY A 44 35.41 -16.44 -6.14
N ALA A 45 34.74 -17.57 -5.91
CA ALA A 45 33.52 -17.89 -6.62
C ALA A 45 32.53 -16.75 -6.37
N ALA A 46 32.34 -15.90 -7.38
CA ALA A 46 31.21 -14.99 -7.43
C ALA A 46 29.95 -15.86 -7.35
N ASP A 47 29.07 -15.54 -6.40
CA ASP A 47 27.77 -16.17 -6.26
C ASP A 47 27.05 -16.03 -7.61
N VAL A 48 26.93 -17.13 -8.36
CA VAL A 48 26.28 -17.13 -9.67
C VAL A 48 24.81 -16.84 -9.42
N ALA A 49 24.38 -15.60 -9.68
CA ALA A 49 22.98 -15.25 -9.63
C ALA A 49 22.19 -16.24 -10.49
N ILE A 50 21.32 -17.03 -9.86
CA ILE A 50 20.46 -17.98 -10.56
C ILE A 50 19.47 -17.15 -11.38
N MET A 51 19.73 -17.04 -12.69
CA MET A 51 18.78 -16.47 -13.64
C MET A 51 17.82 -17.57 -14.11
N ALA A 52 16.61 -17.61 -13.53
CA ALA A 52 15.59 -18.56 -13.96
C ALA A 52 14.59 -17.90 -14.93
N THR A 53 14.03 -18.70 -15.84
CA THR A 53 12.92 -18.29 -16.68
C THR A 53 11.66 -18.04 -15.84
N ALA A 54 11.05 -16.88 -16.00
CA ALA A 54 9.76 -16.56 -15.40
C ALA A 54 8.64 -17.24 -16.20
N THR A 55 8.20 -18.41 -15.73
CA THR A 55 7.13 -19.20 -16.35
C THR A 55 5.76 -18.69 -15.92
N ILE A 56 4.98 -18.15 -16.86
CA ILE A 56 3.64 -17.61 -16.63
C ILE A 56 2.62 -18.63 -17.13
N ASP A 57 1.79 -19.15 -16.22
CA ASP A 57 0.69 -20.05 -16.57
C ASP A 57 -0.65 -19.32 -16.43
N ALA A 58 -1.25 -18.98 -17.57
CA ALA A 58 -2.52 -18.28 -17.60
C ALA A 58 -3.71 -19.15 -17.14
N ASN A 59 -3.59 -20.47 -17.07
CA ASN A 59 -4.66 -21.35 -16.61
C ASN A 59 -4.72 -21.44 -15.08
N THR A 60 -3.59 -21.31 -14.40
CA THR A 60 -3.53 -21.31 -12.94
C THR A 60 -3.87 -19.93 -12.38
N VAL A 61 -5.14 -19.73 -12.07
CA VAL A 61 -5.68 -18.50 -11.48
C VAL A 61 -5.48 -18.45 -9.96
N GLN A 62 -5.24 -17.25 -9.45
CA GLN A 62 -5.11 -16.93 -8.02
C GLN A 62 -6.22 -15.94 -7.64
N GLN A 63 -5.94 -14.95 -6.79
CA GLN A 63 -6.94 -13.99 -6.34
C GLN A 63 -7.39 -13.02 -7.46
N THR A 64 -8.67 -12.64 -7.41
CA THR A 64 -9.20 -11.53 -8.22
C THR A 64 -8.79 -10.20 -7.62
N ILE A 65 -8.19 -9.36 -8.45
CA ILE A 65 -7.75 -8.01 -8.09
C ILE A 65 -8.96 -7.08 -8.02
N GLN A 66 -9.04 -6.38 -6.89
CA GLN A 66 -10.13 -5.49 -6.55
C GLN A 66 -9.79 -4.02 -6.84
N GLY A 67 -8.50 -3.70 -6.83
CA GLY A 67 -7.99 -2.41 -7.29
C GLY A 67 -6.80 -1.90 -6.50
N PHE A 68 -6.37 -0.71 -6.90
CA PHE A 68 -5.30 0.05 -6.27
C PHE A 68 -5.80 1.47 -6.01
N GLY A 69 -5.41 2.08 -4.89
CA GLY A 69 -6.03 3.33 -4.46
C GLY A 69 -5.24 4.15 -3.47
N GLY A 70 -5.89 5.17 -2.94
CA GLY A 70 -5.39 5.96 -1.83
C GLY A 70 -6.50 6.66 -1.05
N MET A 71 -6.10 7.35 0.01
CA MET A 71 -6.97 8.10 0.92
C MET A 71 -7.16 9.57 0.50
N SER A 72 -8.39 10.06 0.62
CA SER A 72 -8.69 11.50 0.76
C SER A 72 -9.23 11.78 2.17
N VAL A 73 -8.70 12.82 2.83
CA VAL A 73 -9.22 13.30 4.13
C VAL A 73 -9.33 14.83 4.13
N PRO A 74 -10.39 15.39 3.54
CA PRO A 74 -10.63 16.82 3.46
C PRO A 74 -10.45 17.57 4.78
N ILE A 75 -10.97 17.02 5.88
CA ILE A 75 -10.93 17.67 7.21
C ILE A 75 -9.51 17.81 7.78
N TRP A 76 -8.55 16.99 7.35
CA TRP A 76 -7.19 17.02 7.88
C TRP A 76 -6.20 17.76 7.02
N ILE A 77 -6.30 17.59 5.70
CA ILE A 77 -5.28 18.11 4.78
C ILE A 77 -5.87 18.97 3.65
N GLY A 78 -7.18 19.16 3.60
CA GLY A 78 -7.89 19.77 2.48
C GLY A 78 -8.21 18.76 1.37
N ASP A 79 -9.33 18.96 0.66
CA ASP A 79 -9.77 18.03 -0.37
C ASP A 79 -8.88 18.07 -1.63
N LEU A 80 -8.96 17.04 -2.46
CA LEU A 80 -8.32 17.01 -3.78
C LEU A 80 -8.96 18.04 -4.72
N THR A 81 -8.14 18.74 -5.51
CA THR A 81 -8.64 19.62 -6.58
C THR A 81 -9.16 18.80 -7.77
N ALA A 82 -9.88 19.44 -8.70
CA ALA A 82 -10.36 18.77 -9.92
C ALA A 82 -9.22 18.14 -10.75
N ASP A 83 -8.08 18.83 -10.86
CA ASP A 83 -6.88 18.32 -11.51
C ASP A 83 -6.31 17.10 -10.77
N GLN A 84 -6.20 17.17 -9.44
CA GLN A 84 -5.71 16.06 -8.62
C GLN A 84 -6.62 14.84 -8.68
N ARG A 85 -7.95 15.02 -8.72
CA ARG A 85 -8.92 13.93 -8.92
C ARG A 85 -8.73 13.27 -10.28
N THR A 86 -8.54 14.05 -11.35
CA THR A 86 -8.25 13.53 -12.69
C THR A 86 -6.95 12.73 -12.68
N LYS A 87 -5.87 13.29 -12.11
CA LYS A 87 -4.56 12.64 -12.00
C LYS A 87 -4.60 11.39 -11.12
N ALA A 88 -5.46 11.32 -10.12
CA ALA A 88 -5.62 10.13 -9.28
C ALA A 88 -6.35 9.02 -10.04
N PHE A 89 -7.53 9.29 -10.59
CA PHE A 89 -8.47 8.23 -10.99
C PHE A 89 -8.52 7.93 -12.50
N SER A 90 -8.14 8.87 -13.38
CA SER A 90 -8.12 8.62 -14.82
C SER A 90 -7.09 7.56 -15.18
N ALA A 91 -7.51 6.46 -15.81
CA ALA A 91 -6.58 5.46 -16.35
C ALA A 91 -5.94 5.89 -17.69
N GLY A 92 -6.48 6.92 -18.35
CA GLY A 92 -5.92 7.42 -19.61
C GLY A 92 -4.84 8.48 -19.42
N SER A 93 -5.02 9.37 -18.43
CA SER A 93 -4.16 10.54 -18.21
C SER A 93 -3.54 10.61 -16.81
N GLY A 94 -4.01 9.79 -15.87
CA GLY A 94 -3.59 9.78 -14.47
C GLY A 94 -3.06 8.41 -14.02
N ILE A 95 -2.93 8.24 -12.72
CA ILE A 95 -2.45 7.00 -12.09
C ILE A 95 -3.40 5.84 -12.37
N GLY A 96 -4.71 6.12 -12.50
CA GLY A 96 -5.73 5.12 -12.73
C GLY A 96 -6.15 4.41 -11.45
N MET A 97 -6.11 5.07 -10.30
CA MET A 97 -6.64 4.50 -9.06
C MET A 97 -8.10 4.06 -9.25
N SER A 98 -8.43 2.89 -8.71
CA SER A 98 -9.76 2.28 -8.79
C SER A 98 -10.36 2.00 -7.41
N ILE A 99 -9.70 2.45 -6.35
CA ILE A 99 -10.20 2.49 -4.98
C ILE A 99 -9.92 3.90 -4.44
N LEU A 100 -10.93 4.51 -3.83
CA LEU A 100 -10.78 5.69 -2.99
C LEU A 100 -11.14 5.27 -1.57
N ARG A 101 -10.26 5.55 -0.61
CA ARG A 101 -10.58 5.47 0.82
C ARG A 101 -10.92 6.87 1.34
N VAL A 102 -11.93 6.95 2.19
CA VAL A 102 -12.42 8.20 2.80
C VAL A 102 -12.67 8.03 4.28
N MET A 103 -12.66 9.15 4.99
CA MET A 103 -13.01 9.19 6.41
C MET A 103 -14.53 9.30 6.57
N VAL A 104 -15.08 8.64 7.58
CA VAL A 104 -16.37 8.98 8.18
C VAL A 104 -16.13 10.05 9.26
N PRO A 105 -16.52 11.33 9.05
CA PRO A 105 -16.35 12.36 10.07
C PRO A 105 -17.16 12.06 11.34
N THR A 106 -16.77 12.61 12.48
CA THR A 106 -17.51 12.45 13.75
C THR A 106 -18.74 13.35 13.81
N THR A 107 -18.85 14.36 12.94
CA THR A 107 -19.95 15.33 12.93
C THR A 107 -20.65 15.32 11.57
N SER A 108 -21.97 15.18 11.57
CA SER A 108 -22.77 15.06 10.33
C SER A 108 -22.72 16.29 9.43
N SER A 109 -22.50 17.49 9.99
CA SER A 109 -22.31 18.72 9.22
C SER A 109 -21.07 18.69 8.30
N GLN A 110 -20.15 17.76 8.53
CA GLN A 110 -18.91 17.61 7.74
C GLN A 110 -19.06 16.59 6.60
N PHE A 111 -20.14 15.80 6.55
CA PHE A 111 -20.29 14.72 5.56
C PHE A 111 -20.27 15.24 4.12
N ALA A 112 -20.91 16.39 3.88
CA ALA A 112 -21.00 16.97 2.55
C ALA A 112 -19.64 17.32 1.93
N ALA A 113 -18.61 17.57 2.75
CA ALA A 113 -17.27 17.91 2.27
C ALA A 113 -16.55 16.73 1.59
N GLU A 114 -16.94 15.49 1.88
CA GLU A 114 -16.36 14.28 1.25
C GLU A 114 -16.89 14.05 -0.17
N LYS A 115 -18.09 14.56 -0.46
CA LYS A 115 -18.86 14.22 -1.67
C LYS A 115 -18.14 14.56 -2.99
N PRO A 116 -17.50 15.73 -3.17
CA PRO A 116 -16.90 16.09 -4.45
C PRO A 116 -15.84 15.10 -4.96
N THR A 117 -14.96 14.62 -4.07
CA THR A 117 -13.94 13.63 -4.44
C THR A 117 -14.53 12.23 -4.58
N ILE A 118 -15.52 11.87 -3.75
CA ILE A 118 -16.29 10.61 -3.90
C ILE A 118 -16.97 10.53 -5.27
N ASP A 119 -17.69 11.57 -5.68
CA ASP A 119 -18.40 11.62 -6.96
C ASP A 119 -17.43 11.52 -8.14
N ALA A 120 -16.30 12.24 -8.07
CA ALA A 120 -15.27 12.15 -9.10
C ALA A 120 -14.65 10.76 -9.18
N ALA A 121 -14.31 10.13 -8.05
CA ALA A 121 -13.78 8.77 -8.05
C ALA A 121 -14.78 7.77 -8.66
N LYS A 122 -16.05 7.87 -8.29
CA LYS A 122 -17.14 7.05 -8.85
C LYS A 122 -17.31 7.24 -10.35
N SER A 123 -17.16 8.47 -10.87
CA SER A 123 -17.28 8.72 -12.32
C SER A 123 -16.18 8.06 -13.15
N TYR A 124 -15.02 7.76 -12.55
CA TYR A 124 -13.97 6.92 -13.14
C TYR A 124 -14.11 5.42 -12.83
N GLY A 125 -15.21 5.01 -12.17
CA GLY A 125 -15.50 3.62 -11.81
C GLY A 125 -14.76 3.11 -10.58
N ALA A 126 -14.22 4.00 -9.74
CA ALA A 126 -13.55 3.58 -8.50
C ALA A 126 -14.54 3.12 -7.44
N LYS A 127 -14.16 2.11 -6.66
CA LYS A 127 -14.86 1.71 -5.44
C LYS A 127 -14.51 2.70 -4.32
N VAL A 128 -15.51 3.17 -3.60
CA VAL A 128 -15.31 4.05 -2.44
C VAL A 128 -15.43 3.22 -1.18
N ILE A 129 -14.39 3.14 -0.36
CA ILE A 129 -14.41 2.49 0.95
C ILE A 129 -14.29 3.55 2.05
N ALA A 130 -15.09 3.45 3.10
CA ALA A 130 -15.14 4.47 4.16
C ALA A 130 -14.71 3.88 5.50
N THR A 131 -13.89 4.60 6.26
CA THR A 131 -13.46 4.17 7.60
C THR A 131 -13.73 5.26 8.62
N ALA A 132 -14.24 4.88 9.79
CA ALA A 132 -14.35 5.76 10.95
C ALA A 132 -13.12 5.65 11.86
N TRP A 133 -12.49 6.79 12.19
CA TRP A 133 -11.46 6.85 13.24
C TRP A 133 -12.08 6.89 14.63
N ASN A 134 -13.19 7.62 14.77
CA ASN A 134 -13.88 7.79 16.04
C ASN A 134 -15.40 7.81 15.81
N ALA A 135 -16.15 7.44 16.85
CA ALA A 135 -17.56 7.78 16.95
C ALA A 135 -17.72 9.27 17.34
N PRO A 136 -18.93 9.86 17.23
CA PRO A 136 -19.25 11.11 17.90
C PRO A 136 -18.87 11.03 19.39
N SER A 137 -18.25 12.10 19.93
CA SER A 137 -17.73 12.08 21.31
C SER A 137 -18.80 11.79 22.36
N SER A 138 -20.06 12.15 22.10
CA SER A 138 -21.19 11.84 22.96
C SER A 138 -21.49 10.35 23.08
N MET A 139 -20.94 9.50 22.21
CA MET A 139 -21.10 8.03 22.18
C MET A 139 -19.91 7.28 22.80
N MET A 140 -18.86 8.00 23.19
CA MET A 140 -17.60 7.43 23.65
C MET A 140 -17.43 7.59 25.17
N ASP A 141 -16.62 6.72 25.75
CA ASP A 141 -16.01 6.87 27.07
C ASP A 141 -14.48 6.79 26.90
N GLY A 142 -13.82 7.94 26.98
CA GLY A 142 -12.43 8.07 26.56
C GLY A 142 -12.25 7.69 25.08
N LEU A 143 -11.40 6.70 24.80
CA LEU A 143 -11.13 6.16 23.46
C LEU A 143 -11.95 4.89 23.16
N TYR A 144 -13.01 4.60 23.91
CA TYR A 144 -13.82 3.40 23.71
C TYR A 144 -15.27 3.75 23.37
N LEU A 145 -15.89 2.97 22.48
CA LEU A 145 -17.31 3.10 22.18
C LEU A 145 -18.14 2.57 23.35
N ARG A 146 -19.11 3.34 23.86
CA ARG A 146 -20.02 2.84 24.89
C ARG A 146 -20.94 1.77 24.31
N ALA A 147 -21.09 0.64 25.01
CA ALA A 147 -21.98 -0.44 24.59
C ALA A 147 -23.43 0.03 24.36
N SER A 148 -23.92 0.95 25.18
CA SER A 148 -25.26 1.54 25.03
C SER A 148 -25.43 2.42 23.77
N ALA A 149 -24.33 2.83 23.14
CA ALA A 149 -24.35 3.71 21.97
C ALA A 149 -24.17 2.97 20.63
N TRP A 150 -24.12 1.63 20.62
CA TRP A 150 -23.89 0.86 19.38
C TRP A 150 -24.94 1.13 18.29
N GLY A 151 -26.22 1.23 18.67
CA GLY A 151 -27.30 1.56 17.74
C GLY A 151 -27.13 2.96 17.14
N ASP A 152 -26.85 3.96 18.00
CA ASP A 152 -26.64 5.34 17.58
C ASP A 152 -25.39 5.48 16.69
N TYR A 153 -24.34 4.73 16.99
CA TYR A 153 -23.13 4.73 16.18
C TYR A 153 -23.35 4.11 14.80
N ALA A 154 -24.07 2.99 14.73
CA ALA A 154 -24.47 2.40 13.44
C ALA A 154 -25.35 3.36 12.63
N ALA A 155 -26.27 4.08 13.28
CA ALA A 155 -27.10 5.10 12.65
C ALA A 155 -26.25 6.28 12.12
N HIS A 156 -25.22 6.71 12.85
CA HIS A 156 -24.26 7.73 12.39
C HIS A 156 -23.51 7.29 11.13
N LEU A 157 -23.01 6.04 11.12
CA LEU A 157 -22.34 5.46 9.94
C LEU A 157 -23.31 5.39 8.74
N SER A 158 -24.54 4.91 8.97
CA SER A 158 -25.59 4.88 7.94
C SER A 158 -25.90 6.28 7.39
N ALA A 159 -26.05 7.27 8.26
CA ALA A 159 -26.29 8.66 7.86
C ALA A 159 -25.16 9.19 6.97
N TYR A 160 -23.90 8.87 7.27
CA TYR A 160 -22.77 9.19 6.39
C TYR A 160 -22.91 8.52 5.02
N THR A 161 -23.14 7.20 4.99
CA THR A 161 -23.28 6.47 3.72
C THR A 161 -24.38 7.03 2.84
N GLN A 162 -25.50 7.44 3.43
CA GLN A 162 -26.61 8.09 2.70
C GLN A 162 -26.20 9.48 2.18
N ALA A 163 -25.58 10.30 3.03
CA ALA A 163 -25.19 11.68 2.69
C ALA A 163 -24.20 11.75 1.50
N VAL A 164 -23.31 10.77 1.35
CA VAL A 164 -22.33 10.71 0.25
C VAL A 164 -22.80 9.91 -0.97
N GLY A 165 -24.07 9.49 -1.00
CA GLY A 165 -24.65 8.72 -2.11
C GLY A 165 -24.10 7.29 -2.21
N GLY A 166 -23.90 6.64 -1.07
CA GLY A 166 -23.46 5.25 -0.93
C GLY A 166 -21.93 5.08 -0.98
N VAL A 167 -21.46 3.98 -0.39
CA VAL A 167 -20.06 3.51 -0.46
C VAL A 167 -20.05 2.01 -0.77
N TYR A 168 -18.95 1.50 -1.31
CA TYR A 168 -18.77 0.08 -1.62
C TYR A 168 -18.68 -0.77 -0.34
N ALA A 169 -17.93 -0.29 0.66
CA ALA A 169 -17.87 -0.90 1.98
C ALA A 169 -17.52 0.14 3.05
N LEU A 170 -17.84 -0.18 4.30
CA LEU A 170 -17.57 0.67 5.45
C LEU A 170 -16.89 -0.13 6.57
N SER A 171 -15.85 0.44 7.16
CA SER A 171 -15.24 -0.02 8.41
C SER A 171 -15.66 0.88 9.58
N PRO A 172 -16.21 0.32 10.66
CA PRO A 172 -16.53 1.09 11.85
C PRO A 172 -15.30 1.38 12.74
N TRP A 173 -14.12 0.84 12.43
CA TRP A 173 -12.88 1.16 13.17
C TRP A 173 -11.70 1.30 12.22
N ASN A 174 -10.90 2.35 12.44
CA ASN A 174 -9.53 2.44 11.96
C ASN A 174 -8.59 1.94 13.06
N GLU A 175 -7.73 0.96 12.75
CA GLU A 175 -6.59 0.58 13.60
C GLU A 175 -6.94 0.39 15.09
N PRO A 176 -7.96 -0.43 15.39
CA PRO A 176 -8.50 -0.56 16.74
C PRO A 176 -7.47 -1.14 17.73
N ASN A 177 -6.44 -1.82 17.22
CA ASN A 177 -5.37 -2.44 18.00
C ASN A 177 -4.11 -1.57 18.17
N TYR A 178 -4.11 -0.31 17.69
CA TYR A 178 -2.97 0.60 17.87
C TYR A 178 -3.14 1.51 19.09
N MET A 179 -2.73 1.01 20.25
CA MET A 179 -2.91 1.66 21.56
C MET A 179 -2.12 2.97 21.74
N ALA A 180 -1.15 3.25 20.87
CA ALA A 180 -0.40 4.51 20.91
C ALA A 180 -1.13 5.66 20.18
N SER A 181 -2.28 5.38 19.57
CA SER A 181 -3.07 6.38 18.88
C SER A 181 -4.03 7.14 19.80
N GLY A 182 -4.54 8.27 19.29
CA GLY A 182 -5.60 9.06 19.92
C GLY A 182 -6.99 8.81 19.33
N TRP A 183 -7.19 7.68 18.65
CA TRP A 183 -8.49 7.31 18.07
C TRP A 183 -9.08 6.07 18.72
N MET A 184 -10.31 5.74 18.35
CA MET A 184 -11.14 4.77 19.04
C MET A 184 -10.53 3.37 19.00
N HIS A 185 -10.33 2.79 20.18
CA HIS A 185 -9.81 1.45 20.37
C HIS A 185 -10.95 0.42 20.47
N ALA A 186 -10.63 -0.83 20.16
CA ALA A 186 -11.47 -1.98 20.46
C ALA A 186 -10.65 -3.28 20.36
N SER A 187 -11.01 -4.28 21.15
CA SER A 187 -10.58 -5.65 20.93
C SER A 187 -11.25 -6.25 19.69
N ALA A 188 -10.66 -7.30 19.13
CA ALA A 188 -11.24 -8.02 17.99
C ALA A 188 -12.64 -8.58 18.30
N THR A 189 -12.87 -9.01 19.54
CA THR A 189 -14.17 -9.51 20.02
C THR A 189 -15.22 -8.41 20.07
N GLU A 190 -14.90 -7.23 20.61
CA GLU A 190 -15.85 -6.11 20.66
C GLU A 190 -16.29 -5.66 19.26
N ILE A 191 -15.36 -5.62 18.30
CA ILE A 191 -15.68 -5.31 16.90
C ILE A 191 -16.57 -6.40 16.29
N ALA A 192 -16.25 -7.67 16.57
CA ALA A 192 -17.05 -8.79 16.09
C ALA A 192 -18.48 -8.73 16.62
N ASP A 193 -18.65 -8.44 17.91
CA ASP A 193 -19.96 -8.33 18.55
C ASP A 193 -20.74 -7.11 18.03
N PHE A 194 -20.08 -5.97 17.82
CA PHE A 194 -20.69 -4.82 17.16
C PHE A 194 -21.17 -5.18 15.75
N VAL A 195 -20.33 -5.79 14.92
CA VAL A 195 -20.72 -6.16 13.55
C VAL A 195 -21.83 -7.21 13.56
N ALA A 196 -21.78 -8.18 14.47
CA ALA A 196 -22.82 -9.18 14.65
C ALA A 196 -24.16 -8.54 15.03
N ALA A 197 -24.18 -7.52 15.88
CA ALA A 197 -25.39 -6.82 16.28
C ALA A 197 -25.87 -5.80 15.24
N GLN A 198 -24.96 -4.96 14.73
CA GLN A 198 -25.27 -3.71 14.03
C GLN A 198 -24.76 -3.62 12.59
N GLY A 199 -24.00 -4.60 12.09
CA GLY A 199 -23.34 -4.50 10.78
C GLY A 199 -24.30 -4.19 9.62
N ASN A 200 -25.53 -4.73 9.64
CA ASN A 200 -26.55 -4.44 8.62
C ASN A 200 -27.15 -3.03 8.72
N ASN A 201 -27.00 -2.38 9.88
CA ASN A 201 -27.56 -1.06 10.17
C ASN A 201 -26.58 0.07 9.81
N CYS A 202 -25.37 -0.25 9.34
CA CYS A 202 -24.32 0.72 9.01
C CYS A 202 -24.49 1.37 7.61
N GLY A 203 -25.51 0.98 6.84
CA GLY A 203 -25.84 1.58 5.54
C GLY A 203 -24.95 1.14 4.36
N ALA A 204 -23.97 0.27 4.59
CA ALA A 204 -23.13 -0.33 3.55
C ALA A 204 -22.62 -1.72 3.98
N PRO A 205 -22.15 -2.57 3.05
CA PRO A 205 -21.43 -3.80 3.39
C PRO A 205 -20.22 -3.51 4.30
N ILE A 206 -19.92 -4.41 5.23
CA ILE A 206 -18.83 -4.20 6.20
C ILE A 206 -17.48 -4.65 5.65
N MET A 207 -16.46 -3.81 5.79
CA MET A 207 -15.05 -4.22 5.74
C MET A 207 -14.44 -4.11 7.14
N CYS A 208 -13.75 -5.12 7.62
CA CYS A 208 -13.24 -5.19 8.99
C CYS A 208 -12.11 -6.24 9.09
N PRO A 209 -11.28 -6.23 10.15
CA PRO A 209 -11.35 -5.35 11.31
C PRO A 209 -10.27 -4.23 11.31
N GLU A 210 -9.57 -4.02 10.19
CA GLU A 210 -8.56 -2.98 10.00
C GLU A 210 -7.46 -2.89 11.07
N PRO A 211 -6.83 -4.00 11.52
CA PRO A 211 -5.69 -3.88 12.43
C PRO A 211 -4.54 -3.14 11.76
N PHE A 212 -3.83 -2.31 12.52
CA PHE A 212 -2.69 -1.47 12.11
C PHE A 212 -1.57 -2.23 11.40
N ASN A 213 -1.46 -3.53 11.68
CA ASN A 213 -0.34 -4.39 11.31
C ASN A 213 -0.80 -5.72 10.71
N MET A 214 -2.01 -5.78 10.14
CA MET A 214 -2.58 -6.99 9.51
C MET A 214 -2.49 -8.21 10.44
N ASP A 215 -2.64 -8.03 11.76
CA ASP A 215 -2.38 -9.09 12.73
C ASP A 215 -3.33 -10.29 12.56
N GLN A 216 -2.77 -11.47 12.25
CA GLN A 216 -3.56 -12.66 11.96
C GLN A 216 -4.36 -13.14 13.17
N THR A 217 -3.83 -12.98 14.39
CA THR A 217 -4.55 -13.38 15.61
C THR A 217 -5.78 -12.49 15.81
N PHE A 218 -5.64 -11.18 15.62
CA PHE A 218 -6.74 -10.21 15.68
C PHE A 218 -7.80 -10.52 14.61
N ILE A 219 -7.38 -10.77 13.38
CA ILE A 219 -8.28 -11.16 12.27
C ILE A 219 -9.01 -12.47 12.58
N ASN A 220 -8.30 -13.51 13.02
CA ASN A 220 -8.89 -14.80 13.33
C ASN A 220 -9.87 -14.73 14.51
N THR A 221 -9.53 -13.92 15.53
CA THR A 221 -10.41 -13.66 16.67
C THR A 221 -11.70 -13.00 16.20
N TYR A 222 -11.61 -11.96 15.38
CA TYR A 222 -12.78 -11.31 14.78
C TYR A 222 -13.64 -12.28 13.95
N LEU A 223 -13.00 -13.09 13.09
CA LEU A 223 -13.68 -14.04 12.21
C LEU A 223 -14.27 -15.26 12.93
N SER A 224 -13.92 -15.48 14.21
CA SER A 224 -14.48 -16.57 15.02
C SER A 224 -15.97 -16.36 15.34
N ASN A 225 -16.44 -15.12 15.33
CA ASN A 225 -17.87 -14.80 15.41
C ASN A 225 -18.53 -15.03 14.05
N ALA A 226 -19.29 -16.12 13.92
CA ALA A 226 -19.91 -16.52 12.65
C ALA A 226 -20.90 -15.46 12.10
N THR A 227 -21.65 -14.79 12.98
CA THR A 227 -22.59 -13.74 12.58
C THR A 227 -21.84 -12.52 12.04
N ALA A 228 -20.77 -12.09 12.72
CA ALA A 228 -19.91 -11.02 12.24
C ALA A 228 -19.32 -11.36 10.87
N LYS A 229 -18.69 -12.54 10.76
CA LYS A 229 -18.10 -13.06 9.52
C LYS A 229 -19.11 -13.11 8.36
N SER A 230 -20.37 -13.44 8.62
CA SER A 230 -21.41 -13.46 7.58
C SER A 230 -21.74 -12.06 7.03
N LYS A 231 -21.60 -11.02 7.87
CA LYS A 231 -21.86 -9.62 7.52
C LYS A 231 -20.63 -8.90 6.95
N THR A 232 -19.43 -9.43 7.18
CA THR A 232 -18.17 -8.92 6.60
C THR A 232 -18.09 -9.26 5.11
N LEU A 233 -17.97 -8.26 4.25
CA LEU A 233 -17.75 -8.42 2.82
C LEU A 233 -16.32 -8.92 2.53
N PHE A 234 -15.32 -8.25 3.10
CA PHE A 234 -13.91 -8.62 2.97
C PHE A 234 -13.13 -8.24 4.23
N VAL A 235 -12.00 -8.92 4.43
CA VAL A 235 -11.07 -8.59 5.50
C VAL A 235 -10.18 -7.45 5.07
N SER A 236 -10.05 -6.44 5.93
CA SER A 236 -9.19 -5.27 5.72
C SER A 236 -8.18 -5.14 6.85
N GLY A 237 -7.04 -4.51 6.56
CA GLY A 237 -5.92 -4.32 7.48
C GLY A 237 -4.82 -3.47 6.86
N HIS A 238 -3.93 -2.97 7.71
CA HIS A 238 -2.79 -2.13 7.33
C HIS A 238 -1.49 -2.89 7.58
N ILE A 239 -0.35 -2.38 7.09
CA ILE A 239 0.93 -3.11 7.16
C ILE A 239 2.04 -2.34 7.88
N TYR A 240 1.69 -1.38 8.74
CA TYR A 240 2.70 -0.66 9.48
C TYR A 240 3.51 -1.59 10.40
N GLY A 241 4.82 -1.60 10.22
CA GLY A 241 5.73 -2.46 10.97
C GLY A 241 5.64 -3.95 10.60
N LYS A 242 4.99 -4.31 9.49
CA LYS A 242 4.84 -5.70 9.04
C LYS A 242 5.08 -5.87 7.55
N THR A 243 5.87 -6.87 7.20
CA THR A 243 5.99 -7.33 5.80
C THR A 243 4.74 -8.10 5.39
N PRO A 244 4.23 -7.95 4.16
CA PRO A 244 3.10 -8.75 3.68
C PRO A 244 3.35 -10.26 3.76
N TYR A 245 2.31 -11.01 4.10
CA TYR A 245 2.38 -12.46 4.28
C TYR A 245 1.06 -13.14 3.93
N ASN A 246 1.12 -14.43 3.59
CA ASN A 246 -0.06 -15.21 3.23
C ASN A 246 -0.86 -15.56 4.50
N LEU A 247 -2.08 -15.04 4.60
CA LEU A 247 -3.02 -15.30 5.70
C LEU A 247 -3.70 -16.68 5.62
N GLY A 248 -3.45 -17.43 4.54
CA GLY A 248 -4.13 -18.68 4.25
C GLY A 248 -5.58 -18.47 3.82
N ASN A 249 -6.34 -19.56 3.78
CA ASN A 249 -7.76 -19.48 3.46
C ASN A 249 -8.58 -19.11 4.70
N ILE A 250 -8.87 -17.82 4.86
CA ILE A 250 -9.73 -17.29 5.93
C ILE A 250 -11.22 -17.22 5.52
N GLY A 251 -11.55 -17.63 4.29
CA GLY A 251 -12.91 -17.61 3.74
C GLY A 251 -13.42 -16.22 3.32
N LYS A 252 -12.52 -15.24 3.21
CA LYS A 252 -12.79 -13.86 2.75
C LYS A 252 -11.59 -13.35 1.93
N SER A 253 -11.83 -12.45 0.98
CA SER A 253 -10.72 -11.73 0.33
C SER A 253 -10.06 -10.78 1.33
N VAL A 254 -8.76 -10.53 1.16
CA VAL A 254 -7.96 -9.64 2.02
C VAL A 254 -7.59 -8.38 1.24
N TRP A 255 -7.80 -7.21 1.83
CA TRP A 255 -7.47 -5.91 1.23
C TRP A 255 -6.51 -5.17 2.16
N MET A 256 -5.36 -4.71 1.63
CA MET A 256 -4.49 -3.78 2.34
C MET A 256 -5.05 -2.37 2.14
N THR A 257 -5.59 -1.77 3.20
CA THR A 257 -6.41 -0.55 3.14
C THR A 257 -5.69 0.73 3.53
N GLU A 258 -4.47 0.65 4.03
CA GLU A 258 -3.63 1.82 4.32
C GLU A 258 -2.16 1.44 4.50
N HIS A 259 -1.28 2.20 3.82
CA HIS A 259 0.13 2.30 4.18
C HIS A 259 0.80 3.51 3.49
N TYR A 260 1.99 3.88 3.98
CA TYR A 260 2.97 4.64 3.24
C TYR A 260 4.36 4.10 3.59
N THR A 261 5.31 4.15 2.66
CA THR A 261 6.67 3.61 2.92
C THR A 261 7.50 4.48 3.86
N ASN A 262 7.51 5.80 3.63
CA ASN A 262 8.20 6.76 4.49
C ASN A 262 7.60 8.16 4.33
N SER A 263 7.00 8.69 5.41
CA SER A 263 6.32 9.99 5.41
C SER A 263 7.25 11.19 5.50
N SER A 264 8.53 10.97 5.78
CA SER A 264 9.55 12.03 5.94
C SER A 264 10.37 12.25 4.66
N ILE A 265 10.17 11.42 3.63
CA ILE A 265 10.90 11.45 2.37
C ILE A 265 9.94 11.81 1.23
N SER A 266 10.41 12.60 0.26
CA SER A 266 9.59 12.96 -0.90
C SER A 266 9.12 11.72 -1.68
N GLY A 267 7.92 11.79 -2.24
CA GLY A 267 7.41 10.78 -3.17
C GLY A 267 8.21 10.71 -4.48
N ASN A 268 9.08 11.69 -4.75
CA ASN A 268 10.02 11.68 -5.86
C ASN A 268 11.38 11.05 -5.53
N ASP A 269 11.64 10.69 -4.27
CA ASP A 269 12.81 9.90 -3.91
C ASP A 269 12.71 8.51 -4.55
N TRP A 270 13.66 8.19 -5.42
CA TRP A 270 13.60 6.97 -6.23
C TRP A 270 13.74 5.68 -5.40
N PRO A 271 14.69 5.58 -4.45
CA PRO A 271 14.73 4.43 -3.52
C PRO A 271 13.41 4.21 -2.77
N ASN A 272 12.80 5.29 -2.26
CA ASN A 272 11.51 5.20 -1.57
C ASN A 272 10.37 4.73 -2.50
N ALA A 273 10.33 5.23 -3.74
CA ALA A 273 9.37 4.77 -4.73
C ALA A 273 9.56 3.28 -5.10
N MET A 274 10.81 2.80 -5.19
CA MET A 274 11.11 1.40 -5.43
C MET A 274 10.74 0.49 -4.26
N ASN A 275 10.81 0.99 -3.02
CA ASN A 275 10.25 0.29 -1.86
C ASN A 275 8.73 0.11 -2.01
N ALA A 276 8.01 1.14 -2.46
CA ALA A 276 6.57 1.05 -2.72
C ALA A 276 6.27 0.03 -3.83
N ALA A 277 7.09 -0.02 -4.89
CA ALA A 277 6.94 -1.00 -5.97
C ALA A 277 7.02 -2.43 -5.43
N LYS A 278 8.04 -2.69 -4.62
CA LYS A 278 8.27 -4.00 -3.98
C LYS A 278 7.16 -4.36 -3.01
N GLU A 279 6.70 -3.40 -2.20
CA GLU A 279 5.61 -3.62 -1.25
C GLU A 279 4.28 -3.97 -1.93
N ILE A 280 3.92 -3.27 -3.03
CA ILE A 280 2.74 -3.61 -3.83
C ILE A 280 2.88 -5.03 -4.39
N HIS A 281 4.04 -5.38 -4.94
CA HIS A 281 4.32 -6.74 -5.41
C HIS A 281 4.13 -7.77 -4.28
N ASP A 282 4.66 -7.51 -3.08
CA ASP A 282 4.56 -8.42 -1.94
C ASP A 282 3.13 -8.63 -1.49
N CYS A 283 2.32 -7.56 -1.46
CA CYS A 283 0.89 -7.66 -1.18
C CYS A 283 0.18 -8.58 -2.20
N MET A 284 0.49 -8.42 -3.49
CA MET A 284 -0.10 -9.27 -4.54
C MET A 284 0.41 -10.71 -4.46
N THR A 285 1.67 -10.93 -4.09
CA THR A 285 2.24 -12.28 -3.90
C THR A 285 1.70 -12.96 -2.64
N ALA A 286 1.37 -12.21 -1.60
CA ALA A 286 0.71 -12.68 -0.38
C ALA A 286 -0.74 -13.15 -0.60
N GLY A 287 -1.30 -12.94 -1.79
CA GLY A 287 -2.67 -13.33 -2.12
C GLY A 287 -3.71 -12.24 -1.82
N TRP A 288 -3.27 -11.02 -1.49
CA TRP A 288 -4.19 -9.93 -1.20
C TRP A 288 -4.72 -9.30 -2.48
N ALA A 289 -5.94 -8.78 -2.40
CA ALA A 289 -6.76 -8.40 -3.54
C ALA A 289 -6.73 -6.89 -3.84
N ALA A 290 -6.28 -6.07 -2.90
CA ALA A 290 -6.18 -4.62 -3.05
C ALA A 290 -4.99 -4.04 -2.29
N TYR A 291 -4.53 -2.89 -2.77
CA TYR A 291 -3.52 -2.06 -2.12
C TYR A 291 -3.97 -0.60 -2.12
N VAL A 292 -4.04 0.03 -0.96
CA VAL A 292 -4.48 1.42 -0.80
C VAL A 292 -3.38 2.19 -0.05
N TRP A 293 -2.81 3.18 -0.73
CA TRP A 293 -1.89 4.12 -0.10
C TRP A 293 -2.64 4.97 0.94
N TRP A 294 -1.91 5.62 1.83
CA TRP A 294 -2.47 6.64 2.70
C TRP A 294 -2.84 7.90 1.88
N TYR A 295 -2.43 9.11 2.25
CA TYR A 295 -2.86 10.30 1.49
C TYR A 295 -2.46 10.27 0.01
N ILE A 296 -3.45 10.41 -0.88
CA ILE A 296 -3.24 10.56 -2.33
C ILE A 296 -2.38 11.79 -2.60
N ARG A 297 -2.74 12.93 -1.98
CA ARG A 297 -1.97 14.17 -2.05
C ARG A 297 -1.15 14.36 -0.78
N ARG A 298 0.16 14.22 -0.90
CA ARG A 298 1.12 14.58 0.14
C ARG A 298 2.53 14.66 -0.44
N SER A 299 3.45 15.36 0.22
CA SER A 299 4.86 15.45 -0.20
C SER A 299 5.54 14.08 -0.41
N TYR A 300 5.12 13.07 0.35
CA TYR A 300 5.58 11.67 0.26
C TYR A 300 4.66 10.76 -0.56
N GLY A 301 3.52 11.29 -1.02
CA GLY A 301 2.45 10.51 -1.62
C GLY A 301 2.52 10.42 -3.14
N PRO A 302 1.52 9.77 -3.76
CA PRO A 302 1.42 9.59 -5.22
C PRO A 302 1.28 10.89 -6.02
N ILE A 303 0.68 11.92 -5.41
CA ILE A 303 0.55 13.27 -5.95
C ILE A 303 1.14 14.25 -4.94
N ASP A 304 2.00 15.17 -5.38
CA ASP A 304 2.57 16.20 -4.49
C ASP A 304 1.61 17.39 -4.30
N GLU A 305 1.97 18.30 -3.41
CA GLU A 305 1.14 19.49 -3.10
C GLU A 305 1.00 20.45 -4.31
N ASN A 306 1.90 20.35 -5.30
CA ASN A 306 1.85 21.10 -6.57
C ASN A 306 1.06 20.36 -7.66
N SER A 307 0.36 19.28 -7.30
CA SER A 307 -0.42 18.43 -8.20
C SER A 307 0.40 17.65 -9.22
N ASN A 308 1.71 17.47 -9.03
CA ASN A 308 2.49 16.58 -9.89
C ASN A 308 2.34 15.12 -9.44
N ILE A 309 2.25 14.20 -10.39
CA ILE A 309 2.40 12.76 -10.10
C ILE A 309 3.87 12.52 -9.74
N THR A 310 4.10 11.95 -8.56
CA THR A 310 5.45 11.67 -8.06
C THR A 310 5.98 10.33 -8.56
N LYS A 311 7.23 9.97 -8.26
CA LYS A 311 7.76 8.62 -8.55
C LYS A 311 6.94 7.52 -7.87
N VAL A 312 6.46 7.71 -6.64
CA VAL A 312 5.49 6.81 -5.99
C VAL A 312 4.22 6.68 -6.84
N GLY A 313 3.70 7.79 -7.36
CA GLY A 313 2.52 7.78 -8.22
C GLY A 313 2.72 7.02 -9.52
N TYR A 314 3.87 7.16 -10.18
CA TYR A 314 4.21 6.39 -11.38
C TYR A 314 4.39 4.90 -11.07
N VAL A 315 5.05 4.55 -9.96
CA VAL A 315 5.15 3.17 -9.47
C VAL A 315 3.75 2.56 -9.26
N MET A 316 2.84 3.28 -8.63
CA MET A 316 1.46 2.81 -8.47
C MET A 316 0.74 2.68 -9.83
N ALA A 317 1.00 3.58 -10.79
CA ALA A 317 0.39 3.53 -12.12
C ALA A 317 0.76 2.26 -12.91
N HIS A 318 1.95 1.70 -12.70
CA HIS A 318 2.35 0.41 -13.30
C HIS A 318 1.40 -0.75 -12.95
N PHE A 319 0.74 -0.67 -11.80
CA PHE A 319 -0.31 -1.60 -11.38
C PHE A 319 -1.70 -1.05 -11.68
N ALA A 320 -2.04 0.11 -11.11
CA ALA A 320 -3.38 0.68 -11.11
C ALA A 320 -3.94 0.93 -12.52
N ARG A 321 -3.10 1.40 -13.45
CA ARG A 321 -3.54 1.74 -14.81
C ARG A 321 -3.87 0.51 -15.65
N TYR A 322 -3.16 -0.60 -15.43
CA TYR A 322 -3.21 -1.76 -16.33
C TYR A 322 -3.86 -3.00 -15.71
N VAL A 323 -3.73 -3.20 -14.40
CA VAL A 323 -4.37 -4.28 -13.64
C VAL A 323 -5.71 -3.77 -13.07
N ARG A 324 -6.70 -3.66 -13.95
CA ARG A 324 -8.02 -3.10 -13.60
C ARG A 324 -8.82 -4.03 -12.67
N PRO A 325 -9.77 -3.51 -11.88
CA PRO A 325 -10.67 -4.35 -11.09
C PRO A 325 -11.29 -5.47 -11.93
N GLY A 326 -11.27 -6.71 -11.41
CA GLY A 326 -11.75 -7.91 -12.11
C GLY A 326 -10.65 -8.70 -12.84
N TYR A 327 -9.45 -8.13 -13.03
CA TYR A 327 -8.29 -8.93 -13.41
C TYR A 327 -8.02 -9.99 -12.34
N THR A 328 -7.52 -11.15 -12.76
CA THR A 328 -7.13 -12.22 -11.84
C THR A 328 -5.63 -12.39 -11.89
N LYS A 329 -4.97 -12.43 -10.73
CA LYS A 329 -3.55 -12.78 -10.66
C LYS A 329 -3.39 -14.23 -11.15
N ILE A 330 -2.35 -14.50 -11.91
CA ILE A 330 -2.04 -15.84 -12.44
C ILE A 330 -0.69 -16.32 -11.93
N ALA A 331 -0.45 -17.62 -12.03
CA ALA A 331 0.82 -18.21 -11.61
C ALA A 331 1.99 -17.64 -12.40
N CYS A 332 2.98 -17.16 -11.66
CA CYS A 332 4.23 -16.58 -12.13
C CYS A 332 5.21 -16.61 -10.95
N PRO A 333 6.48 -17.00 -11.12
CA PRO A 333 7.48 -16.90 -10.06
C PRO A 333 7.53 -15.47 -9.50
N GLY A 334 7.45 -15.32 -8.17
CA GLY A 334 7.51 -14.00 -7.53
C GLY A 334 8.91 -13.37 -7.61
N ASN A 335 9.95 -14.19 -7.59
CA ASN A 335 11.36 -13.79 -7.67
C ASN A 335 12.14 -14.80 -8.53
N PRO A 336 12.02 -14.74 -9.88
CA PRO A 336 12.65 -15.70 -10.80
C PRO A 336 14.17 -15.55 -10.87
N THR A 337 14.68 -14.35 -10.62
CA THR A 337 16.10 -14.02 -10.60
C THR A 337 16.33 -13.12 -9.40
N THR A 338 17.41 -13.33 -8.64
CA THR A 338 17.72 -12.51 -7.47
C THR A 338 17.64 -11.00 -7.79
N GLY A 339 16.84 -10.28 -7.01
CA GLY A 339 16.59 -8.85 -7.20
C GLY A 339 15.62 -8.49 -8.33
N VAL A 340 15.03 -9.49 -9.01
CA VAL A 340 13.95 -9.30 -9.99
C VAL A 340 12.67 -9.89 -9.42
N TYR A 341 11.61 -9.10 -9.40
CA TYR A 341 10.30 -9.49 -8.89
C TYR A 341 9.25 -9.42 -9.98
N THR A 342 8.51 -10.51 -10.20
CA THR A 342 7.54 -10.61 -11.30
C THR A 342 6.15 -11.02 -10.83
N SER A 343 5.13 -10.34 -11.36
CA SER A 343 3.73 -10.69 -11.15
C SER A 343 2.98 -10.60 -12.47
N ALA A 344 2.00 -11.48 -12.68
CA ALA A 344 1.23 -11.53 -13.91
C ALA A 344 -0.28 -11.61 -13.60
N TYR A 345 -1.08 -11.01 -14.47
CA TYR A 345 -2.52 -10.85 -14.31
C TYR A 345 -3.21 -11.07 -15.65
N LYS A 346 -4.44 -11.60 -15.63
CA LYS A 346 -5.26 -11.77 -16.83
C LYS A 346 -6.67 -11.21 -16.70
N SER A 347 -7.23 -10.81 -17.83
CA SER A 347 -8.67 -10.56 -18.00
C SER A 347 -9.09 -10.98 -19.40
N GLY A 348 -9.90 -12.03 -19.52
CA GLY A 348 -10.17 -12.67 -20.80
C GLY A 348 -8.86 -13.11 -21.47
N SER A 349 -8.59 -12.57 -22.67
CA SER A 349 -7.36 -12.82 -23.42
C SER A 349 -6.22 -11.82 -23.16
N LYS A 350 -6.45 -10.80 -22.31
CA LYS A 350 -5.43 -9.79 -21.99
C LYS A 350 -4.53 -10.30 -20.86
N ILE A 351 -3.22 -10.13 -21.03
CA ILE A 351 -2.17 -10.41 -20.05
C ILE A 351 -1.46 -9.11 -19.70
N VAL A 352 -1.26 -8.90 -18.40
CA VAL A 352 -0.41 -7.83 -17.86
C VAL A 352 0.69 -8.47 -17.02
N ILE A 353 1.94 -8.09 -17.26
CA ILE A 353 3.10 -8.54 -16.49
C ILE A 353 3.75 -7.30 -15.89
N VAL A 354 3.99 -7.30 -14.58
CA VAL A 354 4.77 -6.27 -13.89
C VAL A 354 6.07 -6.91 -13.40
N ALA A 355 7.20 -6.33 -13.81
CA ALA A 355 8.55 -6.77 -13.46
C ALA A 355 9.31 -5.61 -12.81
N ILE A 356 9.90 -5.86 -11.63
CA ILE A 356 10.65 -4.90 -10.85
C ILE A 356 12.09 -5.40 -10.75
N ASN A 357 13.07 -4.60 -11.17
CA ASN A 357 14.48 -4.90 -10.97
C ASN A 357 15.03 -3.98 -9.88
N THR A 358 15.39 -4.53 -8.73
CA THR A 358 16.03 -3.80 -7.62
C THR A 358 17.56 -3.82 -7.70
N ASN A 359 18.15 -4.52 -8.68
CA ASN A 359 19.59 -4.57 -8.84
C ASN A 359 20.13 -3.24 -9.34
N ALA A 360 21.38 -2.93 -8.97
CA ALA A 360 22.12 -1.77 -9.47
C ALA A 360 22.58 -1.90 -10.93
N ALA A 361 22.40 -3.08 -11.53
CA ALA A 361 22.76 -3.38 -12.92
C ALA A 361 21.51 -3.72 -13.74
N VAL A 362 21.64 -3.56 -15.07
CA VAL A 362 20.68 -4.11 -16.02
C VAL A 362 20.62 -5.62 -15.83
N THR A 363 19.41 -6.16 -15.67
CA THR A 363 19.21 -7.61 -15.50
C THR A 363 18.40 -8.13 -16.68
N TYR A 364 18.93 -9.14 -17.38
CA TYR A 364 18.17 -9.85 -18.42
C TYR A 364 17.23 -10.85 -17.78
N GLN A 365 15.93 -10.76 -18.07
CA GLN A 365 14.91 -11.67 -17.55
C GLN A 365 14.19 -12.39 -18.70
N PRO A 366 14.37 -13.72 -18.84
CA PRO A 366 13.59 -14.53 -19.76
C PRO A 366 12.19 -14.85 -19.20
N PHE A 367 11.21 -14.93 -20.10
CA PHE A 367 9.79 -15.22 -19.82
C PHE A 367 9.27 -16.27 -20.79
N THR A 368 8.35 -17.12 -20.31
CA THR A 368 7.52 -17.99 -21.13
C THR A 368 6.07 -17.91 -20.68
N ILE A 369 5.13 -18.02 -21.62
CA ILE A 369 3.69 -17.95 -21.35
C ILE A 369 3.02 -19.23 -21.84
N SER A 370 2.15 -19.81 -21.02
CA SER A 370 1.29 -20.94 -21.37
C SER A 370 -0.18 -20.65 -21.07
N GLY A 371 -1.07 -21.47 -21.64
CA GLY A 371 -2.53 -21.32 -21.47
C GLY A 371 -3.16 -20.18 -22.27
N ILE A 372 -2.37 -19.39 -22.99
CA ILE A 372 -2.83 -18.33 -23.87
C ILE A 372 -1.79 -18.00 -24.95
N THR A 373 -2.23 -17.47 -26.09
CA THR A 373 -1.36 -16.96 -27.15
C THR A 373 -1.20 -15.45 -27.02
N VAL A 374 0.05 -14.99 -26.97
CA VAL A 374 0.41 -13.56 -26.99
C VAL A 374 1.44 -13.35 -28.09
N ASN A 375 1.22 -12.32 -28.91
CA ASN A 375 2.10 -12.01 -30.04
C ASN A 375 2.94 -10.75 -29.80
N SER A 376 2.46 -9.82 -28.98
CA SER A 376 3.18 -8.60 -28.66
C SER A 376 2.69 -7.96 -27.37
N PHE A 377 3.52 -7.06 -26.84
CA PHE A 377 3.24 -6.24 -25.69
C PHE A 377 3.47 -4.76 -26.00
N ASN A 378 2.64 -3.90 -25.43
CA ASN A 378 3.04 -2.54 -25.10
C ASN A 378 3.84 -2.58 -23.80
N ARG A 379 5.01 -1.97 -23.79
CA ARG A 379 5.93 -1.92 -22.65
C ARG A 379 6.01 -0.50 -22.11
N TYR A 380 5.90 -0.37 -20.79
CA TYR A 380 6.04 0.89 -20.05
C TYR A 380 7.14 0.74 -19.01
N VAL A 381 8.04 1.71 -18.91
CA VAL A 381 9.19 1.65 -17.98
C VAL A 381 9.28 2.94 -17.16
N THR A 382 9.53 2.81 -15.86
CA THR A 382 9.89 3.93 -14.98
C THR A 382 11.24 3.63 -14.32
N THR A 383 12.11 4.64 -14.31
CA THR A 383 13.43 4.63 -13.67
C THR A 383 13.57 5.88 -12.77
N SER A 384 14.75 6.14 -12.22
CA SER A 384 15.01 7.42 -11.54
C SER A 384 14.86 8.63 -12.48
N SER A 385 15.19 8.50 -13.76
CA SER A 385 15.21 9.60 -14.73
C SER A 385 14.03 9.65 -15.69
N SER A 386 13.19 8.60 -15.73
CA SER A 386 12.05 8.54 -16.65
C SER A 386 10.77 8.00 -16.02
N ASN A 387 9.63 8.30 -16.65
CA ASN A 387 8.29 8.00 -16.12
C ASN A 387 7.41 7.42 -17.23
N MET A 388 7.03 6.14 -17.09
CA MET A 388 6.11 5.45 -18.01
C MET A 388 6.53 5.51 -19.50
N ASP A 389 7.84 5.48 -19.78
CA ASP A 389 8.36 5.48 -21.15
C ASP A 389 7.81 4.27 -21.91
N SER A 390 7.14 4.55 -23.03
CA SER A 390 6.43 3.53 -23.80
C SER A 390 7.24 3.02 -24.99
N SER A 391 7.18 1.71 -25.22
CA SER A 391 7.70 1.05 -26.42
C SER A 391 6.85 -0.17 -26.76
N SER A 392 7.09 -0.82 -27.90
CA SER A 392 6.47 -2.10 -28.26
C SER A 392 7.49 -3.24 -28.19
N LEU A 393 7.00 -4.45 -27.96
CA LEU A 393 7.78 -5.68 -27.94
C LEU A 393 7.02 -6.77 -28.69
N GLY A 394 7.55 -7.22 -29.83
CA GLY A 394 7.07 -8.44 -30.49
C GLY A 394 7.63 -9.68 -29.80
N ILE A 395 6.83 -10.73 -29.71
CA ILE A 395 7.26 -12.03 -29.17
C ILE A 395 6.90 -13.15 -30.14
N SER A 396 7.55 -14.31 -30.01
CA SER A 396 7.27 -15.48 -30.84
C SER A 396 7.16 -16.72 -29.96
N ASN A 397 6.28 -17.65 -30.32
CA ASN A 397 6.09 -18.91 -29.60
C ASN A 397 5.87 -18.74 -28.08
N ASN A 398 5.19 -17.66 -27.67
CA ASN A 398 4.97 -17.31 -26.26
C ASN A 398 6.25 -17.24 -25.39
N ALA A 399 7.41 -17.03 -25.99
CA ALA A 399 8.69 -16.92 -25.29
C ALA A 399 9.38 -15.61 -25.68
N PHE A 400 10.01 -14.95 -24.71
CA PHE A 400 10.75 -13.72 -24.92
C PHE A 400 11.69 -13.45 -23.74
N GLY A 401 12.55 -12.44 -23.87
CA GLY A 401 13.30 -11.92 -22.75
C GLY A 401 13.49 -10.42 -22.90
N ILE A 402 13.61 -9.72 -21.78
CA ILE A 402 13.83 -8.28 -21.76
C ILE A 402 14.98 -7.90 -20.83
N ASN A 403 15.71 -6.87 -21.23
CA ASN A 403 16.63 -6.18 -20.33
C ASN A 403 15.83 -5.22 -19.45
N LEU A 404 15.78 -5.52 -18.15
CA LEU A 404 15.22 -4.63 -17.15
C LEU A 404 16.31 -3.64 -16.72
N PRO A 405 16.13 -2.32 -16.90
CA PRO A 405 17.11 -1.34 -16.43
C PRO A 405 17.42 -1.50 -14.94
N ALA A 406 18.60 -1.06 -14.52
CA ALA A 406 18.96 -0.99 -13.10
C ALA A 406 17.92 -0.18 -12.32
N SER A 407 17.53 -0.65 -11.13
CA SER A 407 16.57 0.02 -10.24
C SER A 407 15.36 0.57 -11.01
N SER A 408 14.51 -0.33 -11.53
CA SER A 408 13.41 0.02 -12.43
C SER A 408 12.16 -0.83 -12.21
N ILE A 409 11.03 -0.32 -12.69
CA ILE A 409 9.78 -1.06 -12.83
C ILE A 409 9.33 -1.03 -14.29
N THR A 410 8.89 -2.17 -14.79
CA THR A 410 8.42 -2.37 -16.17
C THR A 410 7.06 -3.05 -16.15
N THR A 411 6.10 -2.53 -16.91
CA THR A 411 4.82 -3.21 -17.17
C THR A 411 4.69 -3.56 -18.65
N LEU A 412 4.30 -4.79 -18.93
CA LEU A 412 3.97 -5.31 -20.26
C LEU A 412 2.46 -5.55 -20.33
N VAL A 413 1.80 -5.02 -21.37
CA VAL A 413 0.35 -5.19 -21.60
C VAL A 413 0.13 -5.80 -22.98
N SER A 414 -0.50 -6.98 -23.04
CA SER A 414 -0.62 -7.71 -24.31
C SER A 414 -1.59 -7.04 -25.28
N ASN A 415 -1.22 -7.04 -26.57
CA ASN A 415 -2.07 -6.53 -27.66
C ASN A 415 -3.08 -7.58 -28.12
#